data_AF-A0A960AX31-F1
#
_entry.id   AF-A0A960AX31-F1
#
_cell.length_a   1.000
_cell.length_b   1.000
_cell.length_c   1.000
_cell.angle_alpha   90.00
_cell.angle_beta   90.00
_cell.angle_gamma   90.00
#
_symmetry.space_group_name_H-M   'P 1'
#
loop_
_entity.id
_entity.type
_entity.pdbx_description
1 polymer ?
#
loop_
_entity_poly.entity_id
_entity_poly.type
_entity_poly.pdbx_seq_one_letter_code
_entity_poly.pdbx_strand_id
1 'polypeptide(L)'
;MQLSLALLDFTPEGADLGPMPPAPAPVVLDTKGFVQAVVRNNVGWVAKTAEEAIKGLPSLALSAIRHPRTLIGKVRGTAESVARFTKVSVEPLSPILRGRSINYHFDTIDLDFAKFKAAAKKRDRTVNDLFLAAISVGMCRYHEKMGHPVGELRMNMPISLRTSAEEGNAVTIARFEIPVSNAIDDVLETAASTVRAWRAEPALKLAD
;
A
#
# COMPACT_ATOMS: atom_id res chain seq x y z
N MET A 1 -17.59 -7.14 16.57
CA MET A 1 -18.68 -6.48 15.82
C MET A 1 -18.90 -5.01 16.19
N GLN A 2 -18.30 -4.47 17.26
CA GLN A 2 -18.34 -3.01 17.55
C GLN A 2 -17.22 -2.22 16.86
N LEU A 3 -16.04 -2.81 16.62
CA LEU A 3 -14.93 -2.11 15.93
C LEU A 3 -15.24 -1.77 14.46
N SER A 4 -16.02 -2.62 13.78
CA SER A 4 -16.39 -2.45 12.37
C SER A 4 -17.38 -1.32 12.15
N LEU A 5 -18.23 -1.01 13.14
CA LEU A 5 -19.16 0.11 13.09
C LEU A 5 -18.51 1.44 13.48
N ALA A 6 -17.45 1.43 14.30
CA ALA A 6 -16.70 2.62 14.66
C ALA A 6 -15.64 3.04 13.62
N LEU A 7 -15.27 2.16 12.68
CA LEU A 7 -14.31 2.44 11.60
C LEU A 7 -14.98 2.77 10.26
N LEU A 8 -16.27 2.50 10.11
CA LEU A 8 -17.03 2.71 8.88
C LEU A 8 -18.24 3.57 9.18
N ASP A 9 -18.04 4.89 9.14
CA ASP A 9 -19.14 5.85 9.23
C ASP A 9 -19.83 5.97 7.86
N PHE A 10 -21.10 5.57 7.83
CA PHE A 10 -21.94 5.66 6.63
C PHE A 10 -22.66 7.02 6.52
N THR A 11 -22.50 7.89 7.52
CA THR A 11 -23.10 9.22 7.60
C THR A 11 -22.02 10.25 7.97
N PRO A 12 -22.07 11.49 7.44
CA PRO A 12 -21.07 12.52 7.73
C PRO A 12 -20.90 12.85 9.22
N GLU A 13 -21.95 12.66 10.01
CA GLU A 13 -21.96 12.94 11.46
C GLU A 13 -21.19 11.86 12.25
N GLY A 14 -20.99 10.67 11.67
CA GLY A 14 -20.41 9.50 12.32
C GLY A 14 -21.24 8.93 13.47
N ALA A 15 -20.81 7.78 14.00
CA ALA A 15 -21.39 7.24 15.22
C ALA A 15 -21.01 8.11 16.43
N ASP A 16 -21.97 8.37 17.33
CA ASP A 16 -21.68 9.05 18.60
C ASP A 16 -20.83 8.12 19.49
N LEU A 17 -19.53 8.39 19.55
CA LEU A 17 -18.55 7.68 20.37
C LEU A 17 -18.48 8.22 21.81
N GLY A 18 -19.34 9.17 22.16
CA GLY A 18 -19.27 9.91 23.41
C GLY A 18 -18.24 11.05 23.38
N PRO A 19 -17.97 11.69 24.52
CA PRO A 19 -17.03 12.81 24.59
C PRO A 19 -15.62 12.35 24.22
N MET A 20 -14.99 13.06 23.27
CA MET A 20 -13.63 12.80 22.82
C MET A 20 -12.68 12.78 24.04
N PRO A 21 -11.95 11.68 24.30
CA PRO A 21 -10.98 11.63 25.37
C PRO A 21 -9.87 12.67 25.13
N PRO A 22 -9.20 13.15 26.19
CA PRO A 22 -8.08 14.08 26.03
C PRO A 22 -7.00 13.45 25.14
N ALA A 23 -6.45 14.26 24.22
CA ALA A 23 -5.43 13.80 23.30
C ALA A 23 -4.25 13.17 24.07
N PRO A 24 -3.79 11.96 23.70
CA PRO A 24 -2.67 11.33 24.38
C PRO A 24 -1.40 12.15 24.14
N ALA A 25 -0.52 12.20 25.14
CA ALA A 25 0.79 12.81 24.97
C ALA A 25 1.59 12.02 23.92
N PRO A 26 2.15 12.67 22.89
CA PRO A 26 2.92 11.98 21.86
C PRO A 26 4.16 11.35 22.48
N VAL A 27 4.27 10.02 22.36
CA VAL A 27 5.48 9.28 22.75
C VAL A 27 6.31 9.03 21.50
N VAL A 28 7.51 9.60 21.45
CA VAL A 28 8.46 9.30 20.38
C VAL A 28 8.99 7.89 20.61
N LEU A 29 8.67 6.97 19.72
CA LEU A 29 9.21 5.62 19.72
C LEU A 29 10.64 5.67 19.16
N ASP A 30 11.58 5.13 19.94
CA ASP A 30 12.90 4.76 19.47
C ASP A 30 12.88 3.31 18.92
N THR A 31 13.98 2.88 18.30
CA THR A 31 14.09 1.54 17.69
C THR A 31 13.79 0.40 18.68
N LYS A 32 14.09 0.59 19.97
CA LYS A 32 13.84 -0.41 21.03
C LYS A 32 12.35 -0.42 21.44
N GLY A 33 11.75 0.75 21.60
CA GLY A 33 10.32 0.93 21.88
C GLY A 33 9.44 0.37 20.77
N PHE A 34 9.89 0.43 19.52
CA PHE A 34 9.22 -0.22 18.38
C PHE A 34 9.23 -1.74 18.45
N VAL A 35 10.41 -2.35 18.66
CA VAL A 35 10.52 -3.82 18.80
C VAL A 35 9.65 -4.30 19.96
N GLN A 36 9.67 -3.58 21.08
CA GLN A 36 8.84 -3.89 22.22
C GLN A 36 7.33 -3.73 21.92
N ALA A 37 6.93 -2.70 21.19
CA ALA A 37 5.54 -2.49 20.78
C ALA A 37 5.04 -3.58 19.81
N VAL A 38 5.86 -3.97 18.83
CA VAL A 38 5.55 -5.04 17.88
C VAL A 38 5.46 -6.39 18.59
N VAL A 39 6.41 -6.73 19.47
CA VAL A 39 6.40 -7.97 20.24
C VAL A 39 5.17 -8.04 21.14
N ARG A 40 4.85 -6.96 21.87
CA ARG A 40 3.71 -6.90 22.79
C ARG A 40 2.37 -7.05 22.06
N ASN A 41 2.23 -6.47 20.87
CA ASN A 41 0.98 -6.53 20.11
C ASN A 41 0.79 -7.85 19.33
N ASN A 42 1.88 -8.59 19.07
CA ASN A 42 1.87 -9.79 18.24
C ASN A 42 2.13 -11.11 19.01
N VAL A 43 2.20 -11.11 20.34
CA VAL A 43 2.44 -12.32 21.17
C VAL A 43 1.48 -13.46 20.79
N GLY A 44 0.20 -13.14 20.58
CA GLY A 44 -0.82 -14.14 20.21
C GLY A 44 -0.64 -14.73 18.80
N TRP A 45 0.00 -13.99 17.87
CA TRP A 45 0.22 -14.45 16.50
C TRP A 45 1.49 -15.31 16.41
N VAL A 46 2.59 -14.87 17.04
CA VAL A 46 3.87 -15.61 17.08
C VAL A 46 3.72 -16.98 17.76
N ALA A 47 2.94 -17.06 18.83
CA ALA A 47 2.68 -18.33 19.53
C ALA A 47 1.96 -19.35 18.62
N LYS A 48 0.99 -18.91 17.81
CA LYS A 48 0.27 -19.78 16.87
C LYS A 48 1.15 -20.25 15.71
N THR A 49 1.96 -19.35 15.14
CA THR A 49 2.85 -19.71 14.03
C THR A 49 3.94 -20.70 14.45
N ALA A 50 4.45 -20.58 15.68
CA ALA A 50 5.41 -21.53 16.24
C ALA A 50 4.78 -22.93 16.44
N GLU A 51 3.54 -22.99 16.92
CA GLU A 51 2.83 -24.25 17.12
C GLU A 51 2.52 -24.96 15.79
N GLU A 52 2.13 -24.21 14.75
CA GLU A 52 1.88 -24.74 13.42
C GLU A 52 3.16 -25.19 12.69
N ALA A 53 4.27 -24.45 12.83
CA ALA A 53 5.56 -24.84 12.28
C ALA A 53 6.09 -26.14 12.90
N ILE A 54 5.89 -26.33 14.21
CA ILE A 54 6.29 -27.56 14.91
C ILE A 54 5.45 -28.76 14.44
N LYS A 55 4.15 -28.57 14.18
CA LYS A 55 3.26 -29.64 13.67
C LYS A 55 3.49 -29.96 12.19
N GLY A 56 4.03 -29.03 11.40
CA GLY A 56 4.30 -29.21 9.95
C GLY A 56 5.66 -29.83 9.59
N LEU A 57 6.61 -29.89 10.53
CA LEU A 57 7.93 -30.47 10.31
C LEU A 57 7.97 -31.97 9.91
N PRO A 58 7.07 -32.86 10.36
CA PRO A 58 7.17 -34.30 10.03
C PRO A 58 6.87 -34.63 8.56
N SER A 59 5.99 -33.87 7.90
CA SER A 59 5.52 -34.20 6.53
C SER A 59 6.47 -33.74 5.43
N LEU A 60 7.18 -32.62 5.63
CA LEU A 60 8.16 -32.10 4.67
C LEU A 60 9.47 -32.90 4.67
N ALA A 61 9.91 -33.39 5.84
CA ALA A 61 11.11 -34.21 5.95
C ALA A 61 10.96 -35.57 5.25
N LEU A 62 9.77 -36.20 5.30
CA LEU A 62 9.53 -37.50 4.66
C LEU A 62 9.48 -37.42 3.12
N SER A 63 8.94 -36.34 2.55
CA SER A 63 8.85 -36.18 1.09
C SER A 63 10.20 -35.84 0.44
N ALA A 64 11.10 -35.16 1.16
CA ALA A 64 12.43 -34.84 0.67
C ALA A 64 13.33 -36.09 0.48
N ILE A 65 13.11 -37.14 1.29
CA ILE A 65 13.89 -38.38 1.23
C ILE A 65 13.45 -39.28 0.06
N ARG A 66 12.17 -39.23 -0.35
CA ARG A 66 11.61 -40.17 -1.34
C ARG A 66 11.86 -39.78 -2.80
N HIS A 67 12.05 -38.50 -3.15
CA HIS A 67 12.15 -38.07 -4.56
C HIS A 67 13.19 -36.95 -4.82
N PRO A 68 14.50 -37.27 -4.83
CA PRO A 68 15.55 -36.26 -5.01
C PRO A 68 15.65 -35.66 -6.43
N ARG A 69 15.20 -36.38 -7.47
CA ARG A 69 15.34 -35.96 -8.87
C ARG A 69 14.34 -34.88 -9.31
N THR A 70 13.21 -34.73 -8.61
CA THR A 70 12.22 -33.67 -8.87
C THR A 70 12.58 -32.34 -8.22
N LEU A 71 13.53 -32.30 -7.27
CA LEU A 71 14.03 -31.06 -6.68
C LEU A 71 14.90 -30.25 -7.66
N ILE A 72 15.74 -30.91 -8.46
CA ILE A 72 16.73 -30.25 -9.32
C ILE A 72 16.06 -29.47 -10.46
N GLY A 73 14.90 -29.95 -10.97
CA GLY A 73 14.12 -29.23 -11.99
C GLY A 73 13.40 -27.98 -11.47
N LYS A 74 13.03 -27.93 -10.18
CA LYS A 74 12.31 -26.80 -9.56
C LYS A 74 13.22 -25.64 -9.13
N VAL A 75 14.51 -25.90 -8.89
CA VAL A 75 15.47 -24.84 -8.48
C VAL A 75 15.78 -23.88 -9.62
N ARG A 76 15.84 -24.34 -10.89
CA ARG A 76 16.20 -23.48 -12.02
C ARG A 76 15.10 -22.50 -12.43
N GLY A 77 13.84 -22.93 -12.41
CA GLY A 77 12.69 -22.05 -12.70
C GLY A 77 12.40 -21.05 -11.56
N THR A 78 12.72 -21.41 -10.32
CA THR A 78 12.54 -20.53 -9.16
C THR A 78 13.62 -19.46 -9.08
N ALA A 79 14.88 -19.79 -9.41
CA ALA A 79 15.99 -18.83 -9.40
C ALA A 79 15.80 -17.68 -10.42
N GLU A 80 15.26 -17.97 -11.60
CA GLU A 80 15.03 -16.97 -12.65
C GLU A 80 13.82 -16.06 -12.35
N SER A 81 12.80 -16.58 -11.63
CA SER A 81 11.70 -15.79 -11.08
C SER A 81 12.17 -14.89 -9.94
N VAL A 82 13.00 -15.40 -9.03
CA VAL A 82 13.61 -14.59 -7.95
C VAL A 82 14.52 -13.51 -8.54
N ALA A 83 15.30 -13.81 -9.58
CA ALA A 83 16.17 -12.84 -10.25
C ALA A 83 15.41 -11.73 -10.99
N ARG A 84 14.22 -12.02 -11.55
CA ARG A 84 13.34 -10.98 -12.10
C ARG A 84 12.69 -10.14 -10.99
N PHE A 85 12.35 -10.76 -9.87
CA PHE A 85 11.78 -10.07 -8.71
C PHE A 85 12.81 -9.18 -8.01
N THR A 86 14.08 -9.56 -7.99
CA THR A 86 15.18 -8.77 -7.37
C THR A 86 15.69 -7.64 -8.26
N LYS A 87 15.41 -7.68 -9.57
CA LYS A 87 15.77 -6.61 -10.52
C LYS A 87 14.78 -5.45 -10.59
N VAL A 88 13.61 -5.56 -9.95
CA VAL A 88 12.76 -4.38 -9.73
C VAL A 88 13.51 -3.51 -8.74
N SER A 89 14.28 -2.53 -9.22
CA SER A 89 14.92 -1.55 -8.35
C SER A 89 13.83 -0.98 -7.46
N VAL A 90 13.83 -1.30 -6.16
CA VAL A 90 12.82 -0.88 -5.16
C VAL A 90 13.15 0.50 -4.60
N GLU A 91 14.23 1.13 -5.09
CA GLU A 91 14.68 2.40 -4.54
C GLU A 91 13.64 3.50 -4.72
N PRO A 92 13.38 4.32 -3.68
CA PRO A 92 12.53 5.50 -3.83
C PRO A 92 13.12 6.47 -4.84
N LEU A 93 12.32 6.90 -5.82
CA LEU A 93 12.70 7.98 -6.74
C LEU A 93 12.81 9.34 -6.05
N SER A 94 12.18 9.50 -4.87
CA SER A 94 12.35 10.69 -4.06
C SER A 94 13.74 10.71 -3.39
N PRO A 95 14.51 11.81 -3.52
CA PRO A 95 15.77 11.97 -2.80
C PRO A 95 15.57 12.27 -1.31
N ILE A 96 14.43 12.86 -0.94
CA ILE A 96 14.16 13.37 0.42
C ILE A 96 13.23 12.46 1.24
N LEU A 97 12.41 11.61 0.61
CA LEU A 97 11.50 10.67 1.30
C LEU A 97 12.13 9.29 1.56
N ARG A 98 13.42 9.27 1.93
CA ARG A 98 14.18 8.04 2.21
C ARG A 98 14.23 7.68 3.69
N GLY A 99 14.40 8.68 4.56
CA GLY A 99 14.55 8.50 6.02
C GLY A 99 13.24 8.59 6.80
N ARG A 100 12.24 7.77 6.45
CA ARG A 100 10.95 7.78 7.15
C ARG A 100 11.10 7.28 8.59
N SER A 101 10.56 8.05 9.55
CA SER A 101 10.46 7.62 10.94
C SER A 101 9.32 6.61 11.12
N ILE A 102 9.45 5.75 12.13
CA ILE A 102 8.35 4.93 12.64
C ILE A 102 7.32 5.75 13.43
N ASN A 103 7.67 7.00 13.76
CA ASN A 103 6.76 7.95 14.38
C ASN A 103 5.91 8.60 13.28
N TYR A 104 4.59 8.52 13.43
CA TYR A 104 3.65 9.10 12.50
C TYR A 104 3.13 10.42 13.07
N HIS A 105 3.17 11.44 12.24
CA HIS A 105 2.34 12.62 12.42
C HIS A 105 1.14 12.46 11.50
N PHE A 106 -0.07 12.66 12.03
CA PHE A 106 -1.30 12.59 11.28
C PHE A 106 -1.89 14.00 11.20
N ASP A 107 -2.25 14.42 9.99
CA ASP A 107 -2.88 15.69 9.70
C ASP A 107 -3.99 15.45 8.65
N THR A 108 -4.98 16.34 8.61
CA THR A 108 -6.13 16.22 7.72
C THR A 108 -6.20 17.38 6.74
N ILE A 109 -6.61 17.06 5.51
CA ILE A 109 -6.92 18.07 4.50
C ILE A 109 -8.34 17.81 4.04
N ASP A 110 -9.26 18.67 4.46
CA ASP A 110 -10.67 18.57 4.11
C ASP A 110 -10.96 19.27 2.79
N LEU A 111 -11.64 18.57 1.89
CA LEU A 111 -12.04 19.05 0.58
C LEU A 111 -13.52 18.79 0.36
N ASP A 112 -14.22 19.78 -0.20
CA ASP A 112 -15.61 19.63 -0.64
C ASP A 112 -15.69 18.59 -1.77
N PHE A 113 -16.25 17.42 -1.45
CA PHE A 113 -16.35 16.30 -2.38
C PHE A 113 -17.18 16.63 -3.63
N ALA A 114 -18.24 17.43 -3.49
CA ALA A 114 -19.09 17.80 -4.62
C ALA A 114 -18.32 18.67 -5.61
N LYS A 115 -17.54 19.64 -5.11
CA LYS A 115 -16.64 20.46 -5.94
C LYS A 115 -15.55 19.62 -6.59
N PHE A 116 -14.94 18.71 -5.84
CA PHE A 116 -13.88 17.85 -6.35
C PHE A 116 -14.40 16.91 -7.47
N LYS A 117 -15.55 16.28 -7.26
CA LYS A 117 -16.23 15.45 -8.25
C LYS A 117 -16.62 16.24 -9.50
N ALA A 118 -17.13 17.47 -9.34
CA ALA A 118 -17.44 18.35 -10.46
C ALA A 118 -16.19 18.73 -11.26
N ALA A 119 -15.06 18.97 -10.59
CA ALA A 119 -13.78 19.27 -11.23
C ALA A 119 -13.23 18.08 -12.03
N ALA A 120 -13.40 16.86 -11.52
CA ALA A 120 -13.03 15.63 -12.23
C ALA A 120 -13.90 15.44 -13.48
N LYS A 121 -15.23 15.62 -13.34
CA LYS A 121 -16.17 15.52 -14.46
C LYS A 121 -15.89 16.55 -15.57
N LYS A 122 -15.51 17.79 -15.22
CA LYS A 122 -15.12 18.83 -16.21
C LYS A 122 -13.92 18.44 -17.05
N ARG A 123 -13.09 17.51 -16.58
CA ARG A 123 -11.90 16.99 -17.29
C ARG A 123 -12.11 15.61 -17.91
N ASP A 124 -13.35 15.12 -17.89
CA ASP A 124 -13.72 13.77 -18.30
C ASP A 124 -12.90 12.68 -17.58
N ARG A 125 -12.70 12.84 -16.27
CA ARG A 125 -11.94 11.91 -15.42
C ARG A 125 -12.71 11.43 -14.21
N THR A 126 -12.25 10.30 -13.65
CA THR A 126 -12.76 9.80 -12.38
C THR A 126 -12.21 10.64 -11.22
N VAL A 127 -12.86 10.53 -10.06
CA VAL A 127 -12.38 11.19 -8.82
C VAL A 127 -10.98 10.71 -8.46
N ASN A 128 -10.69 9.41 -8.61
CA ASN A 128 -9.38 8.85 -8.26
C ASN A 128 -8.27 9.33 -9.20
N ASP A 129 -8.56 9.49 -10.49
CA ASP A 129 -7.59 10.03 -11.46
C ASP A 129 -7.21 11.47 -11.09
N LEU A 130 -8.21 12.31 -10.78
CA LEU A 130 -7.97 13.69 -10.36
C LEU A 130 -7.24 13.75 -9.02
N PHE A 131 -7.59 12.87 -8.08
CA PHE A 131 -6.91 12.78 -6.79
C PHE A 131 -5.44 12.43 -6.93
N LEU A 132 -5.13 11.40 -7.73
CA LEU A 132 -3.76 11.00 -8.01
C LEU A 132 -2.98 12.13 -8.69
N ALA A 133 -3.56 12.78 -9.71
CA ALA A 133 -2.95 13.93 -10.38
C ALA A 133 -2.69 15.10 -9.41
N ALA A 134 -3.64 15.43 -8.53
CA ALA A 134 -3.49 16.49 -7.54
C ALA A 134 -2.36 16.20 -6.54
N ILE A 135 -2.23 14.94 -6.10
CA ILE A 135 -1.12 14.49 -5.26
C ILE A 135 0.21 14.63 -6.01
N SER A 136 0.29 14.23 -7.29
CA SER A 136 1.49 14.42 -8.11
C SER A 136 1.91 15.88 -8.21
N VAL A 137 0.96 16.80 -8.43
CA VAL A 137 1.22 18.26 -8.45
C VAL A 137 1.72 18.74 -7.08
N GLY A 138 1.07 18.32 -6.00
CA GLY A 138 1.48 18.68 -4.63
C GLY A 138 2.89 18.18 -4.31
N MET A 139 3.22 16.97 -4.74
CA MET A 139 4.53 16.37 -4.56
C MET A 139 5.62 17.04 -5.41
N CYS A 140 5.29 17.51 -6.62
CA CYS A 140 6.19 18.34 -7.42
C CYS A 140 6.59 19.59 -6.63
N ARG A 141 5.58 20.36 -6.19
CA ARG A 141 5.78 21.59 -5.40
C ARG A 141 6.52 21.35 -4.10
N TYR A 142 6.24 20.23 -3.42
CA TYR A 142 6.95 19.86 -2.21
C TYR A 142 8.45 19.68 -2.45
N HIS A 143 8.81 18.93 -3.50
CA HIS A 143 10.21 18.69 -3.85
C HIS A 143 10.93 19.96 -4.31
N GLU A 144 10.26 20.82 -5.08
CA GLU A 144 10.79 22.14 -5.46
C GLU A 144 11.08 23.01 -4.23
N LYS A 145 10.12 23.12 -3.30
CA LYS A 145 10.30 23.90 -2.06
C LYS A 145 11.41 23.36 -1.17
N MET A 146 11.66 22.06 -1.21
CA MET A 146 12.74 21.42 -0.46
C MET A 146 14.09 21.48 -1.19
N GLY A 147 14.18 22.09 -2.38
CA GLY A 147 15.41 22.24 -3.15
C GLY A 147 15.86 20.97 -3.89
N HIS A 148 14.96 19.99 -4.03
CA HIS A 148 15.24 18.70 -4.66
C HIS A 148 14.21 18.36 -5.73
N PRO A 149 14.13 19.13 -6.84
CA PRO A 149 13.14 18.88 -7.89
C PRO A 149 13.29 17.48 -8.48
N VAL A 150 12.16 16.85 -8.81
CA VAL A 150 12.08 15.52 -9.40
C VAL A 150 11.08 15.53 -10.55
N GLY A 151 11.33 14.73 -11.59
CA GLY A 151 10.40 14.57 -12.72
C GLY A 151 9.37 13.47 -12.50
N GLU A 152 9.70 12.47 -11.68
CA GLU A 152 8.87 11.29 -11.45
C GLU A 152 8.97 10.82 -10.00
N LEU A 153 7.91 10.20 -9.52
CA LEU A 153 7.86 9.56 -8.21
C LEU A 153 7.30 8.15 -8.33
N ARG A 154 7.73 7.29 -7.40
CA ARG A 154 7.15 5.96 -7.25
C ARG A 154 6.01 6.01 -6.24
N MET A 155 4.84 5.56 -6.67
CA MET A 155 3.62 5.51 -5.86
C MET A 155 3.13 4.08 -5.70
N ASN A 156 2.61 3.80 -4.50
CA ASN A 156 1.93 2.55 -4.19
C ASN A 156 0.44 2.87 -4.06
N MET A 157 -0.40 2.23 -4.87
CA MET A 157 -1.85 2.40 -4.81
C MET A 157 -2.50 1.05 -4.57
N PRO A 158 -3.32 0.89 -3.51
CA PRO A 158 -4.15 -0.29 -3.36
C PRO A 158 -5.24 -0.29 -4.44
N ILE A 159 -5.31 -1.37 -5.22
CA ILE A 159 -6.35 -1.60 -6.22
C ILE A 159 -7.23 -2.76 -5.72
N SER A 160 -8.54 -2.52 -5.69
CA SER A 160 -9.49 -3.57 -5.38
C SER A 160 -9.59 -4.57 -6.53
N LEU A 161 -9.49 -5.86 -6.21
CA LEU A 161 -9.66 -6.97 -7.15
C LEU A 161 -11.09 -7.52 -7.18
N ARG A 162 -12.00 -6.93 -6.41
CA ARG A 162 -13.37 -7.44 -6.26
C ARG A 162 -14.10 -7.42 -7.61
N THR A 163 -14.36 -8.60 -8.15
CA THR A 163 -15.51 -8.86 -9.03
C THR A 163 -16.71 -9.15 -8.14
N SER A 164 -17.86 -8.54 -8.45
CA SER A 164 -19.05 -8.46 -7.59
C SER A 164 -19.54 -9.83 -7.08
N ALA A 165 -19.09 -10.26 -5.88
CA ALA A 165 -19.70 -11.30 -5.03
C ALA A 165 -18.80 -11.75 -3.85
N GLU A 166 -17.51 -11.43 -3.82
CA GLU A 166 -16.57 -12.00 -2.84
C GLU A 166 -16.51 -11.19 -1.52
N GLU A 167 -16.77 -11.84 -0.38
CA GLU A 167 -16.73 -11.25 0.97
C GLU A 167 -15.30 -11.13 1.56
N GLY A 168 -14.27 -11.47 0.79
CA GLY A 168 -12.87 -11.38 1.18
C GLY A 168 -12.20 -10.02 0.94
N ASN A 169 -11.16 -9.70 1.72
CA ASN A 169 -10.27 -8.56 1.46
C ASN A 169 -9.34 -8.85 0.26
N ALA A 170 -9.88 -8.76 -0.95
CA ALA A 170 -9.13 -8.90 -2.20
C ALA A 170 -8.56 -7.54 -2.65
N VAL A 171 -7.38 -7.19 -2.16
CA VAL A 171 -6.65 -5.96 -2.50
C VAL A 171 -5.24 -6.31 -2.93
N THR A 172 -4.82 -5.79 -4.07
CA THR A 172 -3.42 -5.83 -4.52
C THR A 172 -2.82 -4.43 -4.46
N ILE A 173 -1.51 -4.34 -4.27
CA ILE A 173 -0.80 -3.06 -4.26
C ILE A 173 -0.10 -2.89 -5.61
N ALA A 174 -0.65 -2.03 -6.45
CA ALA A 174 0.04 -1.60 -7.65
C ALA A 174 1.20 -0.66 -7.27
N ARG A 175 2.35 -0.87 -7.89
CA ARG A 175 3.56 -0.07 -7.67
C ARG A 175 4.00 0.49 -9.01
N PHE A 176 3.88 1.79 -9.19
CA PHE A 176 4.17 2.42 -10.47
C PHE A 176 4.89 3.74 -10.30
N GLU A 177 5.54 4.12 -11.39
CA GLU A 177 6.17 5.43 -11.54
C GLU A 177 5.13 6.36 -12.17
N ILE A 178 5.07 7.58 -11.65
CA ILE A 178 4.16 8.62 -12.14
C ILE A 178 4.93 9.91 -12.30
N PRO A 179 4.79 10.60 -13.43
CA PRO A 179 5.36 11.93 -13.57
C PRO A 179 4.73 12.90 -12.59
N VAL A 180 5.53 13.86 -12.17
CA VAL A 180 5.08 15.00 -11.39
C VAL A 180 5.33 16.28 -12.18
N SER A 181 4.34 17.16 -12.22
CA SER A 181 4.41 18.46 -12.89
C SER A 181 3.65 19.48 -12.07
N ASN A 182 3.98 20.75 -12.24
CA ASN A 182 3.23 21.86 -11.66
C ASN A 182 1.89 22.12 -12.38
N ALA A 183 1.70 21.57 -13.58
CA ALA A 183 0.44 21.63 -14.31
C ALA A 183 -0.32 20.31 -14.16
N ILE A 184 -1.59 20.41 -13.76
CA ILE A 184 -2.42 19.23 -13.50
C ILE A 184 -2.71 18.45 -14.78
N ASP A 185 -2.89 19.14 -15.90
CA ASP A 185 -3.27 18.52 -17.17
C ASP A 185 -2.11 17.71 -17.77
N ASP A 186 -0.84 18.05 -17.47
CA ASP A 186 0.34 17.30 -17.87
C ASP A 186 0.40 15.89 -17.25
N VAL A 187 -0.09 15.76 -16.01
CA VAL A 187 -0.03 14.49 -15.27
C VAL A 187 -1.33 13.70 -15.33
N LEU A 188 -2.44 14.34 -15.72
CA LEU A 188 -3.77 13.74 -15.62
C LEU A 188 -3.96 12.54 -16.56
N GLU A 189 -3.55 12.66 -17.83
CA GLU A 189 -3.64 11.54 -18.78
C GLU A 189 -2.73 10.39 -18.36
N THR A 190 -1.51 10.70 -17.92
CA THR A 190 -0.54 9.69 -17.48
C THR A 190 -1.02 8.98 -16.23
N ALA A 191 -1.56 9.70 -15.24
CA ALA A 191 -2.16 9.10 -14.05
C ALA A 191 -3.30 8.13 -14.42
N ALA A 192 -4.22 8.56 -15.29
CA ALA A 192 -5.37 7.77 -15.70
C ALA A 192 -4.99 6.55 -16.55
N SER A 193 -4.00 6.69 -17.45
CA SER A 193 -3.53 5.57 -18.28
C SER A 193 -2.75 4.54 -17.46
N THR A 194 -1.90 4.97 -16.52
CA THR A 194 -1.17 4.09 -15.62
C THR A 194 -2.12 3.27 -14.74
N VAL A 195 -3.12 3.90 -14.12
CA VAL A 195 -4.11 3.18 -13.28
C VAL A 195 -4.93 2.19 -14.12
N ARG A 196 -5.35 2.57 -15.33
CA ARG A 196 -6.07 1.67 -16.25
C ARG A 196 -5.21 0.48 -16.68
N ALA A 197 -3.95 0.72 -17.01
CA ALA A 197 -3.00 -0.33 -17.41
C ALA A 197 -2.80 -1.35 -16.28
N TRP A 198 -2.54 -0.87 -15.06
CA TRP A 198 -2.41 -1.73 -13.89
C TRP A 198 -3.69 -2.53 -13.63
N ARG A 199 -4.87 -1.91 -13.66
CA ARG A 199 -6.14 -2.63 -13.47
C ARG A 199 -6.40 -3.69 -14.55
N ALA A 200 -5.93 -3.46 -15.78
CA ALA A 200 -6.06 -4.41 -16.88
C ALA A 200 -5.02 -5.54 -16.83
N GLU A 201 -4.00 -5.42 -15.99
CA GLU A 201 -2.87 -6.34 -15.97
C GLU A 201 -3.29 -7.73 -15.45
N PRO A 202 -3.13 -8.80 -16.26
CA PRO A 202 -3.57 -10.14 -15.89
C PRO A 202 -2.87 -10.69 -14.65
N ALA A 203 -1.65 -10.22 -14.36
CA ALA A 203 -0.86 -10.64 -13.20
C ALA A 203 -1.53 -10.26 -11.86
N LEU A 204 -2.39 -9.24 -11.84
CA LEU A 204 -3.16 -8.88 -10.65
C LEU A 204 -4.23 -9.93 -10.30
N LYS A 205 -4.63 -10.78 -11.25
CA LYS A 205 -5.58 -11.89 -11.05
C LYS A 205 -4.90 -13.21 -10.65
N LEU A 206 -3.57 -13.23 -10.54
CA LEU A 206 -2.77 -14.42 -10.21
C LEU A 206 -2.20 -14.39 -8.79
N ALA A 207 -2.58 -13.38 -7.98
CA ALA A 207 -2.06 -13.18 -6.63
C ALA A 207 -2.93 -13.83 -5.52
N ASP A 208 -3.69 -14.87 -5.88
CA ASP A 208 -4.41 -15.76 -4.94
C ASP A 208 -3.52 -16.89 -4.41
#